data_AF-A0A7J7JQN9-F1
#
_entry.id   AF-A0A7J7JQN9-F1
#
_cell.length_a   1.000
_cell.length_b   1.000
_cell.length_c   1.000
_cell.angle_alpha   90.00
_cell.angle_beta   90.00
_cell.angle_gamma   90.00
#
_symmetry.space_group_name_H-M   'P 1'
#
loop_
_entity.id
_entity.type
_entity.pdbx_description
1 polymer ?
#
loop_
_entity_poly.entity_id
_entity_poly.type
_entity_poly.pdbx_seq_one_letter_code
_entity_poly.pdbx_strand_id
1 'polypeptide(L)'
;MHLGKSQEEHDSRVRAVLRRMVDAGMTLNVEKCKFSRSSIKFLGHVISSSGIRANPEAVQGIESFATPTCVKDVRSFLGMANQLSKFSTSVKLLFTLMLLNVV
;
A
#
# COMPACT_ATOMS: atom_id res chain seq x y z
N MET A 1 3.83 -14.70 -6.62
CA MET A 1 2.46 -14.37 -6.20
C MET A 1 1.51 -15.23 -7.01
N HIS A 2 0.81 -16.14 -6.35
CA HIS A 2 -0.48 -16.71 -6.73
C HIS A 2 -1.29 -16.71 -5.43
N LEU A 3 -2.52 -16.19 -5.41
CA LEU A 3 -3.30 -16.08 -4.14
C LEU A 3 -3.99 -17.42 -3.78
N GLY A 4 -3.23 -18.51 -3.90
CA GLY A 4 -3.57 -19.94 -3.75
C GLY A 4 -2.27 -20.77 -3.89
N LYS A 5 -2.32 -22.10 -3.66
CA LYS A 5 -1.14 -22.99 -3.75
C LYS A 5 -0.66 -23.21 -5.18
N SER A 6 -1.53 -22.98 -6.17
CA SER A 6 -1.22 -23.07 -7.61
C SER A 6 -1.96 -22.00 -8.42
N GLN A 7 -1.64 -21.87 -9.72
CA GLN A 7 -2.35 -20.99 -10.64
C GLN A 7 -3.80 -21.42 -10.82
N GLU A 8 -4.06 -22.72 -10.89
CA GLU A 8 -5.40 -23.29 -11.05
C GLU A 8 -6.30 -22.95 -9.85
N GLU A 9 -5.75 -23.05 -8.63
CA GLU A 9 -6.46 -22.65 -7.41
C GLU A 9 -6.72 -21.14 -7.38
N HIS A 10 -5.73 -20.34 -7.78
CA HIS A 10 -5.88 -18.89 -7.90
C HIS A 10 -7.03 -18.52 -8.85
N ASP A 11 -7.03 -19.08 -10.06
CA ASP A 11 -8.02 -18.79 -11.09
C ASP A 11 -9.43 -19.27 -10.67
N SER A 12 -9.51 -20.41 -10.01
CA SER A 12 -10.76 -20.93 -9.44
C SER A 12 -11.35 -19.94 -8.43
N ARG A 13 -10.52 -19.42 -7.52
CA ARG A 13 -10.95 -18.42 -6.53
C ARG A 13 -11.37 -17.11 -7.17
N VAL A 14 -10.60 -16.61 -8.13
CA VAL A 14 -10.94 -15.37 -8.87
C VAL A 14 -12.30 -15.53 -9.55
N ARG A 15 -12.52 -16.63 -10.29
CA ARG A 15 -13.82 -16.91 -10.92
C ARG A 15 -14.96 -16.97 -9.91
N ALA A 16 -14.75 -17.59 -8.75
CA ALA A 16 -15.77 -17.68 -7.71
C ALA A 16 -16.12 -16.31 -7.09
N VAL A 17 -15.14 -15.41 -6.94
CA VAL A 17 -15.40 -14.04 -6.48
C VAL A 17 -16.15 -13.24 -7.55
N LEU A 18 -15.72 -13.32 -8.80
CA LEU A 18 -16.37 -12.62 -9.91
C LEU A 18 -17.83 -13.06 -10.09
N ARG A 19 -18.13 -14.37 -9.98
CA ARG A 19 -19.50 -14.86 -10.01
C ARG A 19 -20.37 -14.25 -8.91
N ARG A 20 -19.90 -14.25 -7.66
CA ARG A 20 -20.64 -13.64 -6.54
C ARG A 20 -20.88 -12.14 -6.74
N MET A 21 -19.92 -11.43 -7.34
CA MET A 21 -20.10 -10.02 -7.68
C MET A 21 -21.20 -9.83 -8.72
N VAL A 22 -21.23 -10.67 -9.76
CA VAL A 22 -22.29 -10.67 -10.78
C VAL A 22 -23.65 -10.99 -10.16
N ASP A 23 -23.72 -12.03 -9.32
CA ASP A 23 -24.96 -12.43 -8.64
C ASP A 23 -25.50 -11.33 -7.71
N ALA A 24 -24.61 -10.51 -7.14
CA ALA A 24 -24.94 -9.34 -6.33
C ALA A 24 -25.24 -8.08 -7.15
N GLY A 25 -25.23 -8.14 -8.48
CA GLY A 25 -25.47 -6.98 -9.37
C GLY A 25 -24.34 -5.95 -9.39
N MET A 26 -23.12 -6.32 -8.97
CA MET A 26 -21.97 -5.44 -8.99
C MET A 26 -21.29 -5.43 -10.36
N THR A 27 -20.82 -4.25 -10.78
CA THR A 27 -20.02 -4.08 -12.00
C THR A 27 -18.57 -3.71 -11.67
N LEU A 28 -17.63 -4.14 -12.49
CA LEU A 28 -16.21 -3.85 -12.34
C LEU A 28 -15.72 -2.93 -13.46
N ASN A 29 -14.80 -2.03 -13.12
CA ASN A 29 -14.03 -1.29 -14.12
C ASN A 29 -12.87 -2.19 -14.60
N VAL A 30 -12.97 -2.67 -15.84
CA VAL A 30 -12.01 -3.60 -16.45
C VAL A 30 -10.59 -3.03 -16.50
N GLU A 31 -10.42 -1.73 -16.71
CA GLU A 31 -9.10 -1.08 -16.78
C GLU A 31 -8.36 -1.14 -15.43
N LYS A 32 -9.11 -1.17 -14.33
CA LYS A 32 -8.55 -1.30 -12.97
C LYS A 32 -8.32 -2.76 -12.57
N CYS A 33 -8.93 -3.72 -13.27
CA CYS A 33 -8.81 -5.14 -12.96
C CYS A 33 -7.49 -5.72 -13.51
N LYS A 34 -6.61 -6.17 -12.61
CA LYS A 34 -5.34 -6.81 -12.97
C LYS A 34 -5.27 -8.18 -12.28
N PHE A 35 -5.39 -9.25 -13.05
CA PHE A 35 -5.33 -10.63 -12.55
C PHE A 35 -3.96 -11.26 -12.82
N SER A 36 -3.65 -12.34 -12.10
CA SER A 36 -2.43 -13.16 -12.29
C SER A 36 -1.13 -12.34 -12.39
N ARG A 37 -0.95 -11.37 -11.49
CA ARG A 37 0.27 -10.56 -11.41
C ARG A 37 1.27 -11.17 -10.43
N SER A 38 2.56 -11.06 -10.73
CA SER A 38 3.64 -11.46 -9.82
C SER A 38 3.84 -10.48 -8.64
N SER A 39 3.36 -9.24 -8.82
CA SER A 39 3.38 -8.16 -7.83
C SER A 39 2.18 -7.22 -8.04
N ILE A 40 1.63 -6.68 -6.96
CA ILE A 40 0.53 -5.69 -7.01
C ILE A 40 0.75 -4.55 -6.02
N LYS A 41 0.16 -3.38 -6.32
CA LYS A 41 -0.02 -2.30 -5.35
C LYS A 41 -1.35 -2.50 -4.62
N PHE A 42 -1.33 -2.57 -3.30
CA PHE A 42 -2.52 -2.74 -2.47
C PHE A 42 -2.35 -1.98 -1.15
N LEU A 43 -3.33 -1.13 -0.81
CA LEU A 43 -3.36 -0.32 0.42
C LEU A 43 -2.04 0.38 0.76
N GLY A 44 -1.42 1.05 -0.22
CA GLY A 44 -0.17 1.78 -0.01
C GLY A 44 1.11 0.93 0.02
N HIS A 45 1.00 -0.37 -0.27
CA HIS A 45 2.13 -1.30 -0.27
C HIS A 45 2.29 -2.03 -1.59
N VAL A 46 3.49 -2.52 -1.86
CA VAL A 46 3.78 -3.44 -2.96
C VAL A 46 3.85 -4.86 -2.39
N ILE A 47 2.99 -5.74 -2.87
CA ILE A 47 2.89 -7.13 -2.41
C ILE A 47 3.38 -8.05 -3.52
N SER A 48 4.34 -8.92 -3.21
CA SER A 48 4.84 -9.95 -4.13
C SER A 48 5.15 -11.26 -3.41
N SER A 49 5.67 -12.26 -4.13
CA SER A 49 6.16 -13.50 -3.49
C SER A 49 7.31 -13.27 -2.51
N SER A 50 8.05 -12.16 -2.64
CA SER A 50 9.12 -11.80 -1.70
C SER A 50 8.62 -11.14 -0.41
N GLY A 51 7.30 -10.96 -0.26
CA GLY A 51 6.69 -10.30 0.90
C GLY A 51 6.11 -8.92 0.56
N ILE A 52 5.95 -8.11 1.60
CA ILE A 52 5.37 -6.76 1.53
C ILE A 52 6.50 -5.73 1.54
N ARG A 53 6.47 -4.79 0.60
CA ARG A 53 7.47 -3.71 0.46
C ARG A 53 6.78 -2.35 0.47
N ALA A 54 7.53 -1.32 0.82
CA ALA A 54 7.11 0.07 0.69
C ALA A 54 6.74 0.39 -0.78
N ASN A 55 5.72 1.21 -0.99
CA ASN A 55 5.42 1.73 -2.31
C ASN A 55 6.51 2.73 -2.73
N PRO A 56 7.18 2.54 -3.88
CA PRO A 56 8.19 3.48 -4.37
C PRO A 56 7.66 4.92 -4.51
N GLU A 57 6.38 5.11 -4.83
CA GLU A 57 5.78 6.45 -4.90
C GLU A 57 5.71 7.13 -3.53
N ALA A 58 5.51 6.37 -2.45
CA ALA A 58 5.53 6.92 -1.10
C ALA A 58 6.95 7.34 -0.68
N VAL A 59 7.96 6.56 -1.10
CA VAL A 59 9.37 6.90 -0.91
C VAL A 59 9.72 8.16 -1.70
N GLN A 60 9.41 8.20 -2.99
CA GLN A 60 9.65 9.34 -3.86
C GLN A 60 8.93 10.61 -3.36
N GLY A 61 7.71 10.47 -2.84
CA GLY A 61 6.95 11.58 -2.26
C GLY A 61 7.65 12.21 -1.06
N ILE A 62 8.37 11.42 -0.26
CA ILE A 62 9.17 11.91 0.87
C ILE A 62 10.48 12.53 0.38
N GLU A 63 11.16 11.87 -0.57
CA GLU A 63 12.42 12.36 -1.16
C GLU A 63 12.26 13.70 -1.90
N SER A 64 11.11 13.90 -2.55
CA SER A 64 10.76 15.13 -3.27
C SER A 64 10.04 16.16 -2.42
N PHE A 65 9.77 15.87 -1.14
CA PHE A 65 9.10 16.82 -0.26
C PHE A 65 10.00 18.03 0.00
N ALA A 66 9.54 19.22 -0.37
CA ALA A 66 10.27 20.46 -0.13
C ALA A 66 10.51 20.66 1.37
N THR A 67 11.66 21.23 1.75
CA THR A 67 11.99 21.48 3.17
C THR A 67 10.83 22.22 3.86
N PRO A 68 10.21 21.61 4.90
CA PRO A 68 9.09 22.23 5.60
C PRO A 68 9.47 23.60 6.15
N THR A 69 8.64 24.62 5.89
CA THR A 69 8.90 26.00 6.35
C THR A 69 7.98 26.43 7.48
N CYS A 70 6.89 25.69 7.71
CA CYS A 70 5.94 25.97 8.77
C CYS A 70 5.43 24.69 9.45
N VAL A 71 4.75 24.86 10.59
CA VAL A 71 4.19 23.73 11.37
C VAL A 71 3.24 22.86 10.55
N LYS A 72 2.47 23.46 9.64
CA LYS A 72 1.56 22.72 8.74
C LYS A 72 2.34 21.79 7.82
N ASP A 73 3.42 22.29 7.21
CA ASP A 73 4.28 21.50 6.31
C ASP A 73 4.94 20.34 7.07
N VAL A 74 5.40 20.59 8.30
CA VAL A 74 5.96 19.55 9.16
C VAL A 74 4.91 18.46 9.40
N ARG A 75 3.69 18.80 9.81
CA ARG A 75 2.62 17.81 10.03
C ARG A 75 2.31 17.01 8.76
N SER A 76 2.27 17.66 7.60
CA SER A 76 2.07 16.98 6.31
C SER A 76 3.20 16.00 5.98
N PHE A 77 4.46 16.43 6.13
CA PHE A 77 5.63 15.56 5.95
C PHE A 77 5.58 14.35 6.87
N LEU A 78 5.24 14.54 8.15
CA LEU A 78 5.14 13.45 9.11
C LEU A 78 4.02 12.46 8.79
N GLY A 79 2.88 12.94 8.31
CA GLY A 79 1.80 12.09 7.82
C GLY A 79 2.26 11.17 6.68
N MET A 80 3.06 11.71 5.76
CA MET A 80 3.66 10.93 4.67
C MET A 80 4.71 9.94 5.19
N ALA A 81 5.64 10.40 6.02
CA ALA A 81 6.70 9.57 6.61
C ALA A 81 6.14 8.39 7.40
N ASN A 82 5.01 8.56 8.10
CA ASN A 82 4.36 7.49 8.85
C ASN A 82 3.98 6.28 8.00
N GLN A 83 3.69 6.45 6.70
CA GLN A 83 3.42 5.35 5.77
C GLN A 83 4.62 4.39 5.63
N LEU A 84 5.83 4.89 5.88
CA LEU A 84 7.07 4.12 5.81
C LEU A 84 7.58 3.61 7.16
N SER A 85 6.92 3.94 8.28
CA SER A 85 7.38 3.59 9.62
C SER A 85 7.58 2.08 9.83
N LYS A 86 6.81 1.24 9.14
CA LYS A 86 6.96 -0.23 9.16
C LYS A 86 8.24 -0.74 8.49
N PHE A 87 8.85 0.07 7.63
CA PHE A 87 10.00 -0.32 6.81
C PHE A 87 11.31 0.34 7.24
N SER A 88 11.28 1.29 8.19
CA SER A 88 12.48 1.95 8.72
C SER A 88 12.33 2.28 10.20
N THR A 89 13.22 1.72 11.03
CA THR A 89 13.28 1.97 12.47
C THR A 89 13.50 3.44 12.79
N SER A 90 14.32 4.14 11.99
CA SER A 90 14.60 5.57 12.19
C SER A 90 13.35 6.42 11.99
N VAL A 91 12.55 6.13 10.94
CA VAL A 91 11.28 6.82 10.70
C VAL A 91 10.25 6.52 11.79
N LYS A 92 10.21 5.28 12.26
CA LYS A 92 9.36 4.88 13.39
C LYS A 92 9.72 5.63 14.68
N LEU A 93 11.02 5.77 14.97
CA LEU A 93 11.50 6.49 16.15
C LEU A 93 11.17 7.98 16.07
N LEU A 94 11.40 8.61 14.92
CA LEU A 94 11.00 10.00 14.68
C LEU A 94 9.50 10.20 14.95
N PHE A 95 8.65 9.37 14.35
CA PHE A 95 7.20 9.48 14.54
C PHE A 95 6.79 9.28 16.02
N THR A 96 7.38 8.28 16.70
CA THR A 96 7.10 8.01 18.12
C THR A 96 7.51 9.18 19.02
N LEU A 97 8.70 9.74 18.81
CA LEU A 97 9.21 10.87 19.60
C LEU A 97 8.38 12.13 19.38
N MET A 98 7.88 12.37 18.17
CA MET A 98 7.05 13.55 17.89
C MET A 98 5.62 13.41 18.44
N LEU A 99 5.04 12.21 18.48
CA LEU A 99 3.76 12.00 19.17
C LEU A 99 3.86 12.29 20.67
N LEU A 100 5.01 11.96 21.29
CA LEU A 100 5.25 12.23 22.72
C LEU A 100 5.52 13.71 23.03
N ASN A 101 5.86 14.54 22.03
CA ASN A 101 6.16 15.97 22.20
C ASN A 101 5.05 16.89 21.64
N VAL A 102 3.95 16.33 21.14
CA VAL A 102 2.82 17.08 20.55
C VAL A 102 1.48 16.77 21.27
N VAL A 103 1.51 15.96 22.34
CA VAL A 103 0.40 15.78 23.30
C VAL A 103 0.81 16.36 24.65
#